data_AF-A0A8S7F1L2-F1
#
_entry.id   AF-A0A8S7F1L2-F1
#
_cell.length_a   1.000
_cell.length_b   1.000
_cell.length_c   1.000
_cell.angle_alpha   90.00
_cell.angle_beta   90.00
_cell.angle_gamma   90.00
#
_symmetry.space_group_name_H-M   'P 1'
#
loop_
_entity.id
_entity.type
_entity.pdbx_description
1 polymer ?
#
loop_
_entity_poly.entity_id
_entity_poly.type
_entity_poly.pdbx_seq_one_letter_code
_entity_poly.pdbx_strand_id
1 'polypeptide(L)' 'MSEDVPLPKVNQRYKDDHGALVTVTSVEEIWVVFMRDGYPHYCLISLALTISFHENIL' A
#
# COMPACT_ATOMS: atom_id res chain seq x y z
N MET A 1 10.72 19.83 -9.80
CA MET A 1 9.97 18.80 -10.54
C MET A 1 9.38 17.92 -9.46
N SER A 2 8.07 18.02 -9.19
CA SER A 2 7.43 17.05 -8.30
C SER A 2 7.41 15.75 -9.07
N GLU A 3 8.31 14.84 -8.72
CA GLU A 3 8.25 13.47 -9.24
C GLU A 3 6.89 12.92 -8.79
N ASP A 4 6.04 12.60 -9.76
CA ASP A 4 4.72 12.01 -9.51
C ASP A 4 4.98 10.64 -8.88
N VAL A 5 4.86 10.56 -7.55
CA VAL A 5 5.05 9.29 -6.84
C VAL A 5 3.93 8.37 -7.30
N PRO A 6 4.25 7.26 -7.99
CA PRO A 6 3.22 6.43 -8.57
C PRO A 6 2.38 5.82 -7.46
N LEU A 7 1.07 6.00 -7.58
CA LEU A 7 0.11 5.50 -6.60
C LEU A 7 0.14 3.97 -6.53
N PRO A 8 -0.07 3.38 -5.33
CA PRO A 8 -0.30 1.96 -5.22
C PRO A 8 -1.50 1.55 -6.07
N LYS A 9 -1.47 0.33 -6.61
CA LYS A 9 -2.51 -0.17 -7.52
C LYS A 9 -3.46 -1.07 -6.76
N VAL A 10 -4.76 -0.87 -6.98
CA VAL A 10 -5.80 -1.75 -6.44
C VAL A 10 -5.61 -3.17 -6.96
N ASN A 11 -5.84 -4.15 -6.08
CA ASN A 11 -5.60 -5.58 -6.29
C ASN A 11 -4.13 -5.98 -6.49
N GLN A 12 -3.19 -5.04 -6.35
CA GLN A 12 -1.76 -5.35 -6.36
C GLN A 12 -1.28 -5.71 -4.95
N ARG A 13 -0.30 -6.62 -4.90
CA ARG A 13 0.36 -7.06 -3.68
C ARG A 13 1.71 -6.37 -3.52
N TYR A 14 2.01 -6.01 -2.27
CA TYR A 14 3.25 -5.38 -1.87
C TYR A 14 3.78 -6.05 -0.60
N LYS A 15 5.07 -5.88 -0.28
CA LYS A 15 5.57 -6.20 1.05
C LYS A 15 5.55 -4.95 1.93
N ASP A 16 5.11 -5.10 3.17
CA ASP A 16 5.29 -4.08 4.20
C ASP A 16 6.71 -4.09 4.77
N ASP A 17 7.03 -3.13 5.64
CA ASP A 17 8.35 -2.99 6.27
C ASP A 17 8.74 -4.19 7.16
N HIS A 18 7.78 -5.06 7.49
CA HIS A 18 8.00 -6.29 8.24
C HIS A 18 8.11 -7.53 7.34
N GLY A 19 8.07 -7.36 6.02
CA GLY A 19 8.12 -8.44 5.03
C GLY A 19 6.81 -9.19 4.84
N ALA A 20 5.72 -8.78 5.50
CA ALA A 20 4.40 -9.38 5.30
C ALA A 20 3.78 -8.88 4.00
N LEU A 21 3.02 -9.75 3.34
CA LEU A 21 2.33 -9.38 2.11
C LEU A 21 1.07 -8.58 2.45
N VAL A 22 0.88 -7.48 1.75
CA VAL A 22 -0.36 -6.73 1.77
C VAL A 22 -1.01 -6.72 0.40
N THR A 23 -2.33 -6.62 0.37
CA THR A 23 -3.10 -6.48 -0.87
C THR A 23 -3.89 -5.19 -0.81
N VAL A 24 -3.65 -4.28 -1.73
CA VAL A 24 -4.38 -3.00 -1.79
C VAL A 24 -5.80 -3.25 -2.27
N THR A 25 -6.78 -2.80 -1.50
CA THR A 25 -8.21 -3.00 -1.77
C THR A 25 -8.89 -1.71 -2.25
N SER A 26 -8.42 -0.54 -1.80
CA SER A 26 -8.86 0.76 -2.34
C SER A 26 -7.74 1.79 -2.22
N VAL A 27 -7.75 2.77 -3.12
CA VAL A 27 -6.91 3.97 -3.06
C VAL A 27 -7.84 5.16 -3.14
N GLU A 28 -7.97 5.85 -2.01
CA GLU A 28 -8.74 7.09 -1.86
C GLU A 28 -7.80 8.30 -2.01
N GLU A 29 -8.38 9.51 -2.06
CA GLU A 29 -7.63 10.76 -2.28
C GLU A 29 -6.46 10.98 -1.31
N ILE A 30 -6.61 10.52 -0.05
CA ILE A 30 -5.58 10.69 1.00
C ILE A 30 -5.26 9.40 1.76
N TRP A 31 -5.90 8.28 1.42
CA TRP A 31 -5.78 7.01 2.14
C TRP A 31 -5.58 5.83 1.19
N VAL A 32 -4.88 4.81 1.67
CA VAL A 32 -4.82 3.50 1.05
C VAL A 32 -5.43 2.49 2.00
N VAL A 33 -6.39 1.73 1.50
CA VAL A 33 -7.00 0.60 2.21
C VAL A 33 -6.35 -0.68 1.71
N PHE A 34 -5.93 -1.54 2.62
CA PHE A 34 -5.30 -2.82 2.26
C PHE A 34 -5.63 -3.91 3.27
N MET A 35 -5.48 -5.16 2.86
CA MET A 35 -5.46 -6.32 3.76
C MET A 35 -4.02 -6.77 3.97
N ARG A 36 -3.64 -7.04 5.22
CA ARG A 36 -2.34 -7.62 5.59
C ARG A 36 -2.50 -9.12 5.82
N ASP A 37 -1.60 -9.91 5.25
CA ASP A 37 -1.63 -11.36 5.41
C ASP A 37 -1.48 -11.74 6.90
N GLY A 38 -2.34 -12.65 7.37
CA GLY A 38 -2.43 -13.02 8.78
C GLY A 38 -3.14 -12.02 9.71
N TYR A 39 -3.68 -10.90 9.19
CA TYR A 39 -4.47 -9.95 9.97
C TYR A 39 -5.92 -9.89 9.48
N PRO A 40 -6.92 -10.12 10.35
CA PRO A 40 -8.32 -10.32 9.93
C PRO A 40 -9.10 -9.02 9.65
N HIS A 41 -8.44 -7.86 9.68
CA HIS A 41 -9.10 -6.56 9.51
C HIS A 41 -8.45 -5.75 8.40
N TYR A 42 -9.23 -4.85 7.78
CA TYR A 42 -8.71 -3.86 6.85
C TYR A 42 -7.79 -2.87 7.57
N CYS A 43 -6.70 -2.53 6.91
CA CYS A 43 -5.74 -1.53 7.36
C CYS A 43 -5.87 -0.27 6.51
N LEU A 44 -5.57 0.87 7.14
CA LEU A 44 -5.59 2.20 6.54
C LEU A 44 -4.21 2.83 6.73
N ILE A 45 -3.66 3.41 5.68
CA ILE A 45 -2.45 4.22 5.76
C ILE A 45 -2.61 5.48 4.92
N SER A 46 -1.96 6.57 5.32
CA SER A 46 -1.96 7.80 4.53
C SER A 46 -1.26 7.58 3.20
N LEU A 47 -1.82 8.15 2.12
CA LEU A 47 -1.20 8.15 0.81
C LEU A 47 0.20 8.81 0.82
N ALA A 48 0.47 9.71 1.76
CA ALA A 48 1.81 10.31 1.90
C ALA A 48 2.87 9.32 2.43
N LEU A 49 2.45 8.22 3.07
CA LEU A 49 3.34 7.24 3.71
C LEU A 49 3.51 5.96 2.90
N THR A 50 2.91 5.83 1.71
CA THR A 50 2.99 4.61 0.89
C THR A 50 4.31 4.44 0.13
N ILE A 51 5.29 5.31 0.36
CA ILE A 51 6.61 5.24 -0.28
C ILE A 51 7.23 3.84 -0.09
N SER A 52 6.94 3.16 1.03
CA SER A 52 7.36 1.76 1.30
C SER A 52 6.79 0.70 0.35
N PHE A 53 5.59 0.92 -0.25
CA PHE A 53 5.03 -0.03 -1.23
C PHE A 53 5.76 0.03 -2.55
N HIS A 54 6.30 1.19 -2.92
CA HIS A 54 6.90 1.40 -4.24
C HIS A 54 8.22 0.63 -4.42
N GLU A 55 9.01 0.47 -3.35
CA GLU A 55 10.31 -0.23 -3.41
C GLU A 55 10.20 -1.76 -3.27
N ASN A 56 8.99 -2.28 -3.01
CA ASN A 56 8.74 -3.69 -2.69
C ASN A 56 7.77 -4.36 -3.68
N ILE A 57 7.91 -4.02 -4.97
CA ILE A 57 7.21 -4.73 -6.05
C ILE A 57 7.84 -6.12 -6.19
N LEU A 58 7.02 -7.16 -5.97
CA LEU A 58 7.32 -8.53 -6.38
C LEU A 58 7.15 -8.71 -7.89
#